data_AF-A0A8J8FKV2-F1
#
_entry.id   AF-A0A8J8FKV2-F1
#
_cell.length_a   1.000
_cell.length_b   1.000
_cell.length_c   1.000
_cell.angle_alpha   90.00
_cell.angle_beta   90.00
_cell.angle_gamma   90.00
#
_symmetry.space_group_name_H-M   'P 1'
#
loop_
_entity.id
_entity.type
_entity.pdbx_description
1 polymer ?
#
loop_
_entity_poly.entity_id
_entity_poly.type
_entity_poly.pdbx_seq_one_letter_code
_entity_poly.pdbx_strand_id
1 'polypeptide(L)'
;MSNNEIKFKHASDGMTSTCIGKTIFPALWSLAAVDISTQMKVSEEDGITYDCLTDEDGLKQLISNGNDFLDHVNDANLAISMILTDIKSSEQIQHNLSELVWLQVGLVELAMKVSSSIDKFQDVLKVKNPE
;
A
#
# COMPACT_ATOMS: atom_id res chain seq x y z
N MET A 1 17.86 -18.07 36.36
CA MET A 1 18.01 -17.11 35.26
C MET A 1 17.33 -17.71 34.04
N SER A 2 16.11 -17.29 33.74
CA SER A 2 15.36 -17.73 32.56
C SER A 2 15.71 -16.81 31.39
N ASN A 3 16.32 -17.36 30.34
CA ASN A 3 16.56 -16.64 29.09
C ASN A 3 15.22 -16.27 28.44
N ASN A 4 14.76 -15.03 28.65
CA ASN A 4 13.68 -14.40 27.91
C ASN A 4 14.15 -13.99 26.51
N GLU A 5 14.58 -14.95 25.70
CA GLU A 5 14.84 -14.71 24.28
C GLU A 5 13.53 -14.87 23.50
N ILE A 6 13.05 -13.78 22.93
CA ILE A 6 11.95 -13.79 21.96
C ILE A 6 12.44 -14.59 20.74
N LYS A 7 11.95 -15.82 20.59
CA LYS A 7 12.20 -16.63 19.39
C LYS A 7 11.26 -16.18 18.28
N PHE A 8 11.71 -15.27 17.43
CA PHE A 8 11.13 -15.11 16.12
C PHE A 8 11.31 -16.43 15.37
N LYS A 9 10.22 -17.20 15.18
CA LYS A 9 10.23 -18.31 14.24
C LYS A 9 10.38 -17.69 12.86
N HIS A 10 11.62 -17.56 12.39
CA HIS A 10 11.90 -17.30 10.99
C HIS A 10 11.27 -18.45 10.20
N ALA A 11 10.13 -18.19 9.54
CA ALA A 11 9.77 -18.95 8.37
C ALA A 11 10.94 -18.77 7.40
N SER A 12 11.47 -19.87 6.87
CA SER A 12 12.69 -19.90 6.06
C SER A 12 12.66 -18.94 4.86
N ASP A 13 11.46 -18.45 4.51
CA ASP A 13 11.21 -17.65 3.32
C ASP A 13 10.42 -16.36 3.67
N GLY A 14 10.22 -16.04 4.96
CA GLY A 14 9.48 -14.84 5.40
C GLY A 14 7.97 -14.84 5.10
N MET A 15 7.40 -15.94 4.60
CA MET A 15 5.96 -16.06 4.32
C MET A 15 5.26 -16.99 5.32
N THR A 16 4.10 -16.56 5.82
CA THR A 16 3.12 -17.42 6.48
C THR A 16 2.16 -17.97 5.43
N SER A 17 1.64 -19.20 5.61
CA SER A 17 0.70 -19.83 4.68
C SER A 17 -0.58 -19.02 4.41
N THR A 18 -0.91 -18.09 5.32
CA THR A 18 -2.02 -17.14 5.20
C THR A 18 -1.78 -16.01 4.19
N CYS A 19 -0.52 -15.74 3.83
CA CYS A 19 -0.10 -14.62 3.00
C CYS A 19 0.32 -15.04 1.58
N ILE A 20 0.47 -16.34 1.30
CA ILE A 20 0.84 -16.85 -0.03
C ILE A 20 -0.25 -16.47 -1.04
N GLY A 21 0.13 -15.70 -2.07
CA GLY A 21 -0.80 -15.22 -3.10
C GLY A 21 -1.70 -14.05 -2.67
N LYS A 22 -1.61 -13.60 -1.42
CA LYS A 22 -2.35 -12.44 -0.89
C LYS A 22 -1.49 -11.18 -0.69
N THR A 23 -0.17 -11.32 -0.80
CA THR A 23 0.71 -10.15 -0.74
C THR A 23 0.77 -9.50 -2.12
N ILE A 24 0.00 -8.44 -2.25
CA ILE A 24 0.12 -7.36 -3.25
C ILE A 24 1.43 -6.55 -3.14
N PHE A 25 2.28 -6.83 -2.15
CA PHE A 25 3.58 -6.18 -1.96
C PHE A 25 4.50 -6.19 -3.20
N PRO A 26 4.57 -7.26 -4.02
CA PRO A 26 5.32 -7.23 -5.27
C PRO A 26 4.77 -6.20 -6.28
N ALA A 27 3.45 -5.97 -6.30
CA ALA A 27 2.81 -5.00 -7.20
C ALA A 27 3.04 -3.55 -6.76
N LEU A 28 3.29 -3.29 -5.47
CA LEU A 28 3.68 -1.95 -4.97
C LEU A 28 4.95 -1.43 -5.64
N TRP A 29 5.92 -2.31 -5.93
CA TRP A 29 7.17 -1.90 -6.56
C TRP A 29 6.96 -1.41 -8.00
N SER A 30 6.12 -2.11 -8.76
CA SER A 30 5.76 -1.67 -10.11
C SER A 30 4.98 -0.36 -10.09
N LEU A 31 4.05 -0.21 -9.14
CA LEU A 31 3.30 1.04 -8.95
C LEU A 31 4.23 2.21 -8.59
N ALA A 32 5.16 2.00 -7.64
CA ALA A 32 6.14 3.00 -7.24
C ALA A 32 7.11 3.35 -8.39
N ALA A 33 7.58 2.35 -9.15
CA ALA A 33 8.46 2.56 -10.29
C ALA A 33 7.79 3.45 -11.35
N VAL A 34 6.52 3.17 -11.67
CA VAL A 34 5.77 4.00 -12.62
C VAL A 34 5.49 5.38 -12.06
N ASP A 35 5.09 5.53 -10.79
CA ASP A 35 4.86 6.85 -10.16
C ASP A 35 6.11 7.75 -10.19
N ILE A 36 7.27 7.21 -9.84
CA ILE A 36 8.54 7.97 -9.84
C ILE A 36 8.97 8.33 -11.25
N SER A 37 8.70 7.46 -12.23
CA SER A 37 9.04 7.69 -13.63
C SER A 37 8.02 8.56 -14.38
N THR A 38 6.87 8.85 -13.76
CA THR A 38 5.80 9.65 -14.36
C THR A 38 6.27 11.10 -14.50
N GLN A 39 6.22 11.61 -15.73
CA GLN A 39 6.60 12.99 -16.03
C GLN A 39 5.39 13.90 -15.99
N MET A 40 5.48 14.97 -15.22
CA MET A 40 4.50 16.05 -15.22
C MET A 40 4.85 17.03 -16.35
N LYS A 41 3.90 17.30 -17.24
CA LYS A 41 4.00 18.31 -18.29
C LYS A 41 3.00 19.41 -17.97
N VAL A 42 3.42 20.67 -18.08
CA VAL A 42 2.56 21.84 -17.90
C VAL A 42 2.45 22.54 -19.23
N SER A 43 1.24 22.75 -19.71
CA SER A 43 0.96 23.51 -20.93
C SER A 43 0.01 24.68 -20.63
N GLU A 44 0.10 25.74 -21.42
CA GLU A 44 -0.75 26.94 -21.27
C GLU A 44 -2.21 26.68 -21.71
N GLU A 45 -2.45 25.67 -22.56
CA GLU A 45 -3.78 25.34 -23.11
C GLU A 45 -4.48 24.19 -22.35
N ASP A 46 -3.78 23.11 -22.00
CA ASP A 46 -4.36 21.90 -21.38
C ASP A 46 -4.09 21.78 -19.88
N GLY A 47 -3.43 22.76 -19.26
CA GLY A 47 -3.07 22.72 -17.84
C GLY A 47 -1.99 21.67 -17.52
N ILE A 48 -2.16 20.95 -16.41
CA ILE A 48 -1.23 19.90 -15.95
C ILE A 48 -1.61 18.57 -16.59
N THR A 49 -0.68 17.95 -17.32
CA THR A 49 -0.81 16.60 -17.87
C THR A 49 0.30 15.70 -17.35
N TYR A 50 0.06 14.39 -17.33
CA TYR A 50 1.03 13.40 -16.89
C TYR A 50 1.34 12.43 -18.04
N ASP A 51 2.58 11.97 -18.10
CA ASP A 51 3.03 10.96 -19.06
C ASP A 51 3.73 9.83 -18.31
N CYS A 52 3.24 8.60 -18.49
CA CYS A 52 3.74 7.42 -17.81
C CYS A 52 4.49 6.52 -18.80
N LEU A 53 5.61 5.93 -18.34
CA LEU A 53 6.42 4.96 -19.08
C LEU A 53 5.80 3.55 -19.09
N THR A 54 4.51 3.47 -19.38
CA THR A 54 3.77 2.21 -19.52
C THR A 54 2.61 2.39 -20.52
N ASP A 55 2.21 1.28 -21.14
CA ASP A 55 1.07 1.24 -22.08
C ASP A 55 -0.27 1.28 -21.33
N GLU A 56 -1.37 1.33 -22.09
CA GLU A 56 -2.71 1.46 -21.52
C GLU A 56 -3.10 0.23 -20.68
N ASP A 57 -2.79 -0.98 -21.16
CA ASP A 57 -3.08 -2.23 -20.45
C ASP A 57 -2.26 -2.33 -19.15
N GLY A 58 -0.99 -1.93 -19.19
CA GLY A 58 -0.14 -1.80 -18.02
C GLY A 58 -0.66 -0.78 -17.01
N LEU A 59 -1.15 0.38 -17.46
CA LEU A 59 -1.80 1.37 -16.58
C LEU A 59 -3.06 0.81 -15.91
N LYS A 60 -3.94 0.15 -16.68
CA LYS A 60 -5.16 -0.48 -16.13
C LYS A 60 -4.81 -1.52 -15.07
N GLN A 61 -3.80 -2.34 -15.31
CA GLN A 61 -3.36 -3.35 -14.36
C GLN A 61 -2.75 -2.73 -13.08
N LEU A 62 -1.96 -1.67 -13.21
CA LEU A 62 -1.41 -0.95 -12.06
C LEU A 62 -2.50 -0.27 -11.23
N ILE A 63 -3.51 0.34 -11.87
CA ILE A 63 -4.68 0.90 -11.19
C ILE A 63 -5.44 -0.20 -10.44
N SER A 64 -5.71 -1.33 -11.09
CA SER A 64 -6.40 -2.46 -10.46
C SER A 64 -5.63 -2.97 -9.24
N ASN A 65 -4.32 -3.22 -9.37
CA ASN A 65 -3.48 -3.67 -8.27
C ASN A 65 -3.40 -2.63 -7.14
N GLY A 66 -3.42 -1.34 -7.48
CA GLY A 66 -3.47 -0.26 -6.51
C GLY A 66 -4.78 -0.24 -5.73
N ASN A 67 -5.93 -0.41 -6.40
CA ASN A 67 -7.23 -0.49 -5.74
C ASN A 67 -7.32 -1.72 -4.83
N ASP A 68 -6.90 -2.89 -5.32
CA ASP A 68 -6.78 -4.10 -4.49
C ASP A 68 -5.90 -3.85 -3.26
N PHE A 69 -4.85 -3.01 -3.40
CA PHE A 69 -4.03 -2.60 -2.27
C PHE A 69 -4.74 -1.73 -1.25
N LEU A 70 -5.48 -0.73 -1.70
CA LEU A 70 -6.23 0.14 -0.81
C LEU A 70 -7.28 -0.66 -0.01
N ASP A 71 -7.96 -1.61 -0.64
CA ASP A 71 -8.95 -2.46 0.03
C ASP A 71 -8.32 -3.28 1.16
N HIS A 72 -7.23 -3.99 0.87
CA HIS A 72 -6.54 -4.81 1.88
C HIS A 72 -5.92 -3.97 3.01
N VAL A 73 -5.42 -2.77 2.72
CA VAL A 73 -4.89 -1.87 3.75
C VAL A 73 -6.00 -1.30 4.62
N ASN A 74 -7.15 -0.97 4.05
CA ASN A 74 -8.30 -0.51 4.83
C ASN A 74 -8.79 -1.60 5.79
N ASP A 75 -8.88 -2.85 5.32
CA ASP A 75 -9.20 -4.00 6.17
C ASP A 75 -8.18 -4.19 7.30
N ALA A 76 -6.89 -4.07 7.00
CA ALA A 76 -5.83 -4.16 8.00
C ALA A 76 -5.90 -3.02 9.03
N ASN A 77 -6.12 -1.78 8.59
CA ASN A 77 -6.28 -0.63 9.46
C ASN A 77 -7.51 -0.76 10.37
N LEU A 78 -8.62 -1.27 9.85
CA LEU A 78 -9.82 -1.56 10.64
C LEU A 78 -9.53 -2.62 11.71
N ALA A 79 -8.87 -3.73 11.34
CA ALA A 79 -8.50 -4.78 12.27
C ALA A 79 -7.57 -4.27 13.39
N ILE A 80 -6.53 -3.49 13.03
CA ILE A 80 -5.64 -2.87 14.02
C ILE A 80 -6.42 -1.92 14.94
N SER A 81 -7.35 -1.13 14.38
CA SER A 81 -8.18 -0.22 15.18
C SER A 81 -9.04 -0.99 16.19
N MET A 82 -9.64 -2.12 15.79
CA MET A 82 -10.39 -2.99 16.70
C MET A 82 -9.50 -3.56 17.82
N ILE A 83 -8.29 -4.01 17.48
CA ILE A 83 -7.30 -4.49 18.47
C ILE A 83 -6.94 -3.37 19.46
N LEU A 84 -6.74 -2.14 18.96
CA LEU A 84 -6.43 -0.98 19.79
C LEU A 84 -7.60 -0.55 20.68
N THR A 85 -8.85 -0.80 20.29
CA THR A 85 -9.99 -0.52 21.19
C THR A 85 -10.06 -1.46 22.39
N ASP A 86 -9.41 -2.62 22.32
CA ASP A 86 -9.41 -3.64 23.37
C ASP A 86 -8.11 -3.67 24.20
N ILE A 87 -7.33 -2.59 24.20
CA ILE A 87 -6.04 -2.46 24.93
C ILE A 87 -6.13 -2.88 26.41
N LYS A 88 -7.28 -2.67 27.07
CA LYS A 88 -7.43 -2.98 28.50
C LYS A 88 -7.59 -4.47 28.80
N SER A 89 -7.92 -5.30 27.80
CA SER A 89 -8.15 -6.73 27.98
C SER A 89 -6.90 -7.58 27.76
N SER A 90 -5.80 -7.00 27.24
CA SER A 90 -4.61 -7.75 26.85
C SER A 90 -3.30 -7.01 27.19
N GLU A 91 -2.51 -7.60 28.10
CA GLU A 91 -1.16 -7.15 28.42
C GLU A 91 -0.22 -7.19 27.20
N GLN A 92 -0.44 -8.14 26.28
CA GLN A 92 0.35 -8.23 25.05
C GLN A 92 0.11 -7.04 24.12
N ILE A 93 -1.14 -6.56 24.03
CA ILE A 93 -1.46 -5.35 23.25
C ILE A 93 -0.86 -4.12 23.93
N GLN A 94 -0.94 -4.01 25.26
CA GLN A 94 -0.33 -2.90 26.01
C GLN A 94 1.19 -2.83 25.80
N HIS A 95 1.87 -3.98 25.83
CA HIS A 95 3.31 -4.03 25.62
C HIS A 95 3.71 -3.62 24.19
N ASN A 96 2.88 -3.91 23.18
CA ASN A 96 3.19 -3.65 21.77
C ASN A 96 2.39 -2.46 21.19
N LEU A 97 1.86 -1.59 22.06
CA LEU A 97 0.97 -0.52 21.65
C LEU A 97 1.65 0.44 20.67
N SER A 98 2.90 0.80 20.94
CA SER A 98 3.67 1.71 20.10
C SER A 98 3.88 1.12 18.70
N GLU A 99 4.23 -0.16 18.60
CA GLU A 99 4.46 -0.86 17.35
C GLU A 99 3.17 -0.98 16.53
N LEU A 100 2.03 -1.27 17.19
CA LEU A 100 0.72 -1.33 16.54
C LEU A 100 0.28 0.03 15.99
N VAL A 101 0.51 1.11 16.76
CA VAL A 101 0.21 2.48 16.31
C VAL A 101 1.11 2.86 15.14
N TRP A 102 2.41 2.57 15.20
CA TRP A 102 3.33 2.84 14.08
C TRP A 102 2.97 2.04 12.83
N LEU A 103 2.56 0.78 12.99
CA LEU A 103 2.08 -0.03 11.88
C LEU A 103 0.84 0.61 11.23
N GLN A 104 -0.13 1.06 12.04
CA GLN A 104 -1.33 1.73 11.54
C GLN A 104 -0.99 3.02 10.79
N VAL A 105 -0.12 3.86 11.36
CA VAL A 105 0.32 5.11 10.70
C VAL A 105 1.03 4.81 9.38
N GLY A 106 1.96 3.86 9.36
CA GLY A 106 2.69 3.48 8.14
C GLY A 106 1.77 2.91 7.05
N LEU A 107 0.75 2.14 7.43
CA LEU A 107 -0.26 1.64 6.50
C LEU A 107 -1.11 2.78 5.91
N VAL A 108 -1.52 3.75 6.73
CA VAL A 108 -2.26 4.94 6.26
C VAL A 108 -1.41 5.78 5.29
N GLU A 109 -0.15 6.07 5.63
CA GLU A 109 0.75 6.82 4.76
C GLU A 109 0.97 6.11 3.42
N LEU A 110 1.15 4.78 3.45
CA LEU A 110 1.30 3.99 2.24
C LEU A 110 0.03 3.98 1.39
N ALA A 111 -1.15 3.88 2.01
CA ALA A 111 -2.43 4.01 1.30
C ALA A 111 -2.60 5.38 0.64
N MET A 112 -2.26 6.47 1.33
CA MET A 112 -2.30 7.82 0.75
C MET A 112 -1.38 7.93 -0.47
N LYS A 113 -0.19 7.36 -0.38
CA LYS A 113 0.77 7.37 -1.49
C LYS A 113 0.26 6.58 -2.70
N VAL A 114 -0.27 5.38 -2.47
CA VAL A 114 -0.84 4.53 -3.52
C VAL A 114 -2.07 5.18 -4.17
N SER A 115 -2.98 5.75 -3.37
CA SER A 115 -4.14 6.49 -3.86
C SER A 115 -3.73 7.63 -4.79
N SER A 116 -2.75 8.44 -4.39
CA SER A 116 -2.26 9.54 -5.23
C SER A 116 -1.64 9.05 -6.55
N SER A 117 -0.96 7.90 -6.55
CA SER A 117 -0.44 7.31 -7.80
C SER A 117 -1.55 6.80 -8.71
N ILE A 118 -2.60 6.18 -8.14
CA ILE A 118 -3.77 5.75 -8.91
C ILE A 118 -4.46 6.94 -9.57
N ASP A 119 -4.68 8.04 -8.84
CA ASP A 119 -5.31 9.25 -9.38
C ASP A 119 -4.54 9.77 -10.60
N LYS A 120 -3.21 9.86 -10.50
CA LYS A 120 -2.36 10.25 -11.64
C LYS A 120 -2.49 9.29 -12.82
N PHE A 121 -2.46 7.98 -12.58
CA PHE A 121 -2.55 6.99 -13.65
C PHE A 121 -3.91 7.04 -14.35
N GLN A 122 -4.99 7.28 -13.61
CA GLN A 122 -6.32 7.50 -14.17
C GLN A 122 -6.36 8.74 -15.06
N ASP A 123 -5.71 9.82 -14.64
CA ASP A 123 -5.63 11.04 -15.46
C ASP A 123 -4.85 10.82 -16.75
N VAL A 124 -3.73 10.07 -16.71
CA VAL A 124 -3.02 9.65 -17.94
C VAL A 124 -3.91 8.82 -18.85
N LEU A 125 -4.70 7.91 -18.29
CA LEU A 125 -5.57 7.04 -19.07
C LEU A 125 -6.66 7.83 -19.80
N LYS A 126 -7.26 8.84 -19.12
CA LYS A 126 -8.25 9.75 -19.72
C LYS A 126 -7.66 10.57 -20.87
N VAL A 127 -6.42 11.04 -20.73
CA VAL A 127 -5.74 11.80 -21.80
C VAL A 127 -5.40 10.90 -23.00
N LYS A 128 -5.05 9.63 -22.76
CA LYS A 128 -4.75 8.66 -23.83
C LYS A 128 -6.01 8.16 -24.58
N ASN A 129 -7.18 8.14 -23.94
CA ASN A 129 -8.48 7.82 -24.54
C ASN A 129 -9.51 8.95 -24.33
N PRO A 130 -9.47 10.01 -25.15
CA PRO A 130 -10.46 11.08 -25.12
C PRO A 130 -11.75 10.61 -25.81
N GLU A 131 -12.58 9.84 -25.10
CA GLU A 131 -14.01 9.69 -25.46
C GLU A 131 -14.85 10.82 -24.86
#